data_AF-A0A6J7H8B3-F1
#
_entry.id   AF-A0A6J7H8B3-F1
#
_cell.length_a   1.000
_cell.length_b   1.000
_cell.length_c   1.000
_cell.angle_alpha   90.00
_cell.angle_beta   90.00
_cell.angle_gamma   90.00
#
_symmetry.space_group_name_H-M   'P 1'
#
loop_
_entity.id
_entity.type
_entity.pdbx_description
1 polymer ?
#
loop_
_entity_poly.entity_id
_entity_poly.type
_entity_poly.pdbx_seq_one_letter_code
_entity_poly.pdbx_strand_id
1 'polypeptide(L)'
;MVIGSANSSNTLALVKVAKECGCQRVLRVDGPDELDLIDLGQVRTVGVTAGASAPEDLVQAVIDRLAPSKGVESVFVTNEDEYFPPPPELRSLVADLEKISPTKTGSLLDDRSVSADEALKSHDLI
;
A
#
# COMPACT_ATOMS: atom_id res chain seq x y z
N MET A 1 5.33 12.13 -4.41
CA MET A 1 4.28 11.90 -3.40
C MET A 1 4.52 10.52 -2.82
N VAL A 2 4.54 10.43 -1.50
CA VAL A 2 4.78 9.18 -0.76
C VAL A 2 3.50 8.84 -0.01
N ILE A 3 2.92 7.68 -0.28
CA ILE A 3 1.67 7.21 0.33
C ILE A 3 2.02 6.35 1.54
N GLY A 4 1.44 6.67 2.69
CA GLY A 4 1.58 5.89 3.92
C GLY A 4 1.56 6.74 5.19
N SER A 5 1.43 6.04 6.32
CA SER A 5 1.27 6.65 7.65
C SER A 5 2.42 7.55 8.06
N ALA A 6 2.09 8.66 8.73
CA ALA A 6 3.07 9.53 9.39
C ALA A 6 3.90 8.82 10.47
N ASN A 7 3.41 7.69 11.01
CA ASN A 7 4.10 6.89 12.03
C ASN A 7 4.94 5.74 11.46
N SER A 8 4.94 5.55 10.14
CA SER A 8 5.70 4.48 9.48
C SER A 8 7.14 4.91 9.22
N SER A 9 8.10 4.26 9.87
CA SER A 9 9.52 4.53 9.66
C SER A 9 9.95 4.34 8.21
N ASN A 10 9.41 3.33 7.52
CA ASN A 10 9.66 3.10 6.09
C ASN A 10 9.12 4.23 5.22
N THR A 11 7.90 4.69 5.49
CA THR A 11 7.30 5.83 4.76
C THR A 11 8.14 7.10 4.95
N LEU A 12 8.57 7.38 6.18
CA LEU A 12 9.43 8.53 6.48
C LEU A 12 10.83 8.40 5.84
N ALA A 13 11.37 7.18 5.75
CA ALA A 13 12.63 6.91 5.06
C ALA A 13 12.52 7.23 3.56
N LEU A 14 11.44 6.81 2.88
CA LEU A 14 11.19 7.15 1.47
C LEU A 14 11.09 8.67 1.25
N VAL A 15 10.38 9.39 2.14
CA VAL A 15 10.30 10.86 2.10
C VAL A 15 11.69 11.49 2.22
N LYS A 16 12.52 10.98 3.13
CA LYS A 16 13.89 11.47 3.35
C LYS A 16 14.75 11.24 2.10
N VAL A 17 14.74 10.02 1.56
CA VAL A 17 15.50 9.66 0.34
C VAL A 17 15.08 10.56 -0.83
N ALA A 18 13.78 10.75 -1.06
CA ALA A 18 13.30 11.62 -2.14
C ALA A 18 13.82 13.07 -2.02
N LYS A 19 13.87 13.61 -0.79
CA LYS A 19 14.44 14.94 -0.52
C LYS A 19 15.95 14.97 -0.77
N GLU A 20 16.67 13.97 -0.29
CA GLU A 20 18.13 13.84 -0.47
C GLU A 20 18.52 13.66 -1.94
N CYS A 21 17.69 13.02 -2.74
CA CYS A 21 17.83 12.91 -4.19
C CYS A 21 17.50 14.22 -4.95
N GLY A 22 17.15 15.31 -4.25
CA GLY A 22 16.95 16.62 -4.84
C GLY A 22 15.53 16.93 -5.33
N CYS A 23 14.51 16.15 -4.90
CA CYS A 23 13.12 16.50 -5.22
C CYS A 23 12.75 17.85 -4.60
N GLN A 24 12.36 18.81 -5.45
CA GLN A 24 11.98 20.16 -5.02
C GLN A 24 10.81 20.18 -4.03
N ARG A 25 9.88 19.24 -4.21
CA ARG A 25 8.69 19.10 -3.35
C ARG A 25 8.40 17.64 -3.11
N VAL A 26 8.41 17.25 -1.84
CA VAL A 26 8.04 15.90 -1.38
C VAL A 26 6.88 16.01 -0.42
N LEU A 27 5.77 15.35 -0.76
CA LEU A 27 4.54 15.31 0.02
C LEU A 27 4.32 13.87 0.48
N ARG A 28 3.97 13.71 1.76
CA ARG A 28 3.50 12.45 2.33
C ARG A 28 1.99 12.57 2.53
N VAL A 29 1.24 11.58 2.09
CA VAL A 29 -0.22 11.53 2.23
C VAL A 29 -0.66 10.21 2.85
N ASP A 30 -1.69 10.25 3.68
CA ASP A 30 -2.34 9.05 4.22
C ASP A 30 -3.29 8.39 3.22
N GLY A 31 -3.92 9.19 2.35
CA GLY A 31 -4.87 8.68 1.37
C GLY A 31 -5.37 9.75 0.38
N PRO A 32 -6.33 9.39 -0.48
CA PRO A 32 -6.81 10.26 -1.57
C PRO A 32 -7.47 11.55 -1.06
N ASP A 33 -8.13 11.52 0.09
CA ASP A 33 -8.87 12.68 0.62
C ASP A 33 -7.95 13.86 1.00
N GLU A 34 -6.68 13.58 1.33
CA GLU A 34 -5.72 14.63 1.64
C GLU A 34 -5.31 15.43 0.38
N LEU A 35 -5.52 14.90 -0.82
CA LEU A 35 -5.15 15.58 -2.06
C LEU A 35 -5.98 16.84 -2.30
N ASP A 36 -7.20 16.92 -1.77
CA ASP A 36 -8.04 18.12 -1.87
C ASP A 36 -7.48 19.30 -1.08
N LEU A 37 -6.66 19.02 -0.07
CA LEU A 37 -6.01 20.03 0.76
C LEU A 37 -4.66 20.47 0.18
N ILE A 38 -4.21 19.82 -0.89
CA ILE A 38 -2.89 20.01 -1.49
C ILE A 38 -3.02 20.83 -2.77
N ASP A 39 -2.51 22.06 -2.74
CA ASP A 39 -2.31 22.83 -3.97
C ASP A 39 -1.07 22.30 -4.71
N LEU A 40 -1.25 21.60 -5.83
CA LEU A 40 -0.16 21.14 -6.69
C LEU A 40 0.39 22.23 -7.63
N GLY A 41 -0.27 23.39 -7.73
CA GLY A 41 0.17 24.52 -8.53
C GLY A 41 0.44 24.15 -10.00
N GLN A 42 1.62 24.50 -10.51
CA GLN A 42 2.04 24.26 -11.90
C GLN A 42 2.82 22.95 -12.10
N VAL A 43 2.74 22.01 -11.16
CA VAL A 43 3.43 20.72 -11.28
C VAL A 43 2.88 19.95 -12.49
N ARG A 44 3.78 19.55 -13.40
CA ARG A 44 3.42 18.82 -14.63
C ARG A 44 3.51 17.31 -14.48
N THR A 45 4.32 16.85 -13.53
CA THR A 45 4.62 15.44 -13.30
C THR A 45 4.68 15.18 -11.80
N VAL A 46 3.96 14.18 -11.33
CA VAL A 46 3.97 13.72 -9.95
C VAL A 46 4.51 12.30 -9.93
N GLY A 47 5.68 12.09 -9.34
CA GLY A 47 6.12 10.74 -8.99
C GLY A 47 5.32 10.24 -7.79
N VAL A 48 4.79 9.03 -7.86
CA VAL A 48 4.03 8.38 -6.78
C VAL A 48 4.80 7.15 -6.33
N THR A 49 4.92 6.96 -5.02
CA THR A 49 5.48 5.76 -4.40
C THR A 49 4.74 5.52 -3.08
N ALA A 50 4.84 4.33 -2.53
CA ALA A 50 4.15 3.95 -1.31
C ALA A 50 5.08 3.17 -0.37
N GLY A 51 4.86 3.30 0.93
CA GLY A 51 5.53 2.45 1.90
C GLY A 51 5.07 1.00 1.76
N ALA A 52 5.90 0.03 2.18
CA ALA A 52 5.60 -1.40 2.11
C ALA A 52 4.29 -1.85 2.79
N SER A 53 3.72 -1.01 3.66
CA SER A 53 2.46 -1.27 4.36
C SER A 53 1.24 -0.65 3.70
N ALA A 54 1.40 0.08 2.59
CA ALA A 54 0.29 0.70 1.88
C ALA A 54 -0.29 -0.29 0.86
N PRO A 55 -1.61 -0.58 0.90
CA PRO A 55 -2.25 -1.47 -0.06
C PRO A 55 -2.28 -0.87 -1.47
N GLU A 56 -2.34 -1.72 -2.49
CA GLU A 56 -2.34 -1.32 -3.90
C GLU A 56 -3.59 -0.51 -4.25
N ASP A 57 -4.76 -0.89 -3.73
CA ASP A 57 -6.03 -0.19 -3.92
C ASP A 57 -5.93 1.27 -3.42
N LEU A 58 -5.17 1.52 -2.34
CA LEU A 58 -4.95 2.88 -1.83
C LEU A 58 -4.05 3.68 -2.78
N VAL A 59 -3.00 3.05 -3.32
CA VAL A 59 -2.14 3.68 -4.33
C VAL A 59 -2.95 4.04 -5.56
N GLN A 60 -3.77 3.11 -6.05
CA GLN A 60 -4.64 3.32 -7.20
C GLN A 60 -5.66 4.44 -6.92
N ALA A 61 -6.29 4.47 -5.75
CA ALA A 61 -7.23 5.53 -5.38
C ALA A 61 -6.57 6.92 -5.37
N VAL A 62 -5.31 7.03 -4.91
CA VAL A 62 -4.54 8.29 -4.98
C VAL A 62 -4.27 8.67 -6.44
N ILE A 63 -3.86 7.73 -7.28
CA ILE A 63 -3.61 7.97 -8.72
C ILE A 63 -4.90 8.43 -9.41
N ASP A 64 -6.02 7.78 -9.14
CA ASP A 64 -7.33 8.14 -9.70
C ASP A 64 -7.75 9.53 -9.26
N ARG A 65 -7.50 9.88 -7.99
CA ARG A 65 -7.80 11.22 -7.46
C ARG A 65 -6.92 12.31 -8.07
N LEU A 66 -5.66 12.00 -8.40
CA LEU A 66 -4.78 12.90 -9.15
C LEU A 66 -5.26 13.14 -10.59
N ALA A 67 -6.04 12.22 -11.15
CA ALA A 67 -6.63 12.30 -12.49
C ALA A 67 -5.64 12.76 -13.59
N PRO A 68 -4.52 12.03 -13.80
CA PRO A 68 -3.46 12.46 -14.70
C PRO A 68 -3.92 12.48 -16.17
N SER A 69 -3.97 13.67 -16.77
CA SER A 69 -4.42 13.88 -18.16
C SER A 69 -3.56 13.20 -19.24
N LYS A 70 -2.30 12.87 -18.93
CA LYS A 70 -1.37 12.20 -19.86
C LYS A 70 -1.21 10.70 -19.58
N GLY A 71 -2.01 10.16 -18.65
CA GLY A 71 -1.87 8.78 -18.19
C GLY A 71 -0.79 8.60 -17.14
N VAL A 72 -0.54 7.33 -16.81
CA VAL A 72 0.36 6.88 -15.75
C VAL A 72 1.44 6.01 -16.38
N GLU A 73 2.69 6.23 -15.98
CA GLU A 73 3.83 5.41 -16.38
C GLU A 73 4.37 4.68 -15.14
N SER A 74 4.32 3.35 -15.16
CA SER A 74 4.87 2.50 -14.10
C SER A 74 6.37 2.27 -14.32
N VAL A 75 7.18 2.63 -13.32
CA VAL A 75 8.63 2.41 -13.35
C VAL A 75 8.99 1.28 -12.39
N PHE A 76 9.40 0.14 -12.94
CA PHE A 76 9.86 -1.02 -12.17
C PHE A 76 11.39 -1.11 -12.22
N VAL A 77 12.03 -1.21 -11.07
CA VAL A 77 13.51 -1.26 -10.96
C VAL A 77 13.99 -2.69 -10.70
N THR A 78 13.34 -3.41 -9.79
CA THR A 78 13.76 -4.75 -9.32
C THR A 78 12.52 -5.62 -9.11
N ASN A 79 12.63 -6.92 -9.38
CA ASN A 79 11.62 -7.91 -8.99
C ASN A 79 12.00 -8.50 -7.63
N GLU A 80 11.08 -8.45 -6.66
CA GLU A 80 11.27 -9.00 -5.31
C GLU A 80 10.29 -10.16 -5.10
N ASP A 81 10.80 -11.39 -5.01
CA ASP A 81 10.00 -12.62 -4.89
C ASP A 81 10.23 -13.31 -3.51
N GLU A 82 10.26 -12.55 -2.42
CA GLU A 82 10.48 -13.10 -1.07
C GLU A 82 9.15 -13.39 -0.36
N TYR A 83 8.99 -14.64 0.11
CA TYR A 83 7.79 -15.09 0.82
C TYR A 83 8.14 -15.64 2.20
N PHE A 84 7.49 -15.10 3.22
CA PHE A 84 7.62 -15.55 4.61
C PHE A 84 6.40 -16.37 5.02
N PRO A 85 6.46 -17.72 4.99
CA PRO A 85 5.33 -18.53 5.42
C PRO A 85 5.08 -18.34 6.92
N PRO A 86 3.81 -18.42 7.36
CA PRO A 86 3.48 -18.34 8.77
C PRO A 86 4.16 -19.46 9.58
N PRO A 87 4.54 -19.20 10.84
CA PRO A 87 5.05 -20.22 11.76
C PRO A 87 4.12 -21.45 11.86
N PRO A 88 4.67 -22.67 12.05
CA PRO A 88 3.88 -23.91 12.14
C PRO A 88 2.74 -23.87 13.16
N GLU A 89 2.95 -23.19 14.28
CA GLU A 89 1.99 -23.05 15.37
C GLU A 89 0.75 -22.26 14.92
N LEU A 90 0.96 -21.17 14.17
CA LEU A 90 -0.13 -20.36 13.61
C LEU A 90 -0.90 -21.11 12.53
N ARG A 91 -0.23 -21.94 11.72
CA ARG A 91 -0.89 -22.78 10.71
C ARG A 91 -1.91 -23.74 11.34
N SER A 92 -1.56 -24.33 12.49
CA SER A 92 -2.48 -25.24 13.20
C SER A 92 -3.71 -24.52 13.77
N LEU A 93 -3.50 -23.34 14.35
CA LEU A 93 -4.57 -22.53 14.94
C LEU A 93 -5.55 -22.02 13.88
N VAL A 94 -5.04 -21.58 12.72
CA VAL A 94 -5.86 -21.15 11.58
C VAL A 94 -6.71 -22.31 11.06
N ALA A 95 -6.12 -23.49 10.87
CA ALA A 95 -6.83 -24.68 10.41
C ALA A 95 -7.92 -25.16 11.38
N ASP A 96 -7.77 -24.92 12.67
CA ASP A 96 -8.77 -25.25 13.69
C ASP A 96 -9.89 -24.19 13.77
N LEU A 97 -9.57 -22.91 13.58
CA LEU A 97 -10.57 -21.84 13.50
C LEU A 97 -11.49 -22.00 12.29
N GLU A 98 -10.96 -22.40 11.12
CA GLU A 98 -11.75 -22.67 9.90
C GLU A 98 -12.78 -23.79 10.09
N LYS A 99 -12.51 -24.78 10.96
CA LYS A 99 -13.46 -25.87 11.26
C LYS A 99 -14.64 -25.42 12.12
N ILE A 100 -14.47 -24.34 12.88
CA ILE A 100 -15.45 -23.86 13.88
C ILE A 100 -16.39 -22.82 13.27
N SER A 101 -15.96 -22.09 12.23
CA SER A 101 -16.79 -21.13 11.49
C SER A 101 -16.54 -21.25 9.98
N PRO A 102 -17.49 -21.79 9.19
CA PRO A 102 -17.38 -21.82 7.73
C PRO A 102 -17.69 -20.45 7.09
N THR A 103 -17.58 -19.37 7.86
CA THR A 103 -17.65 -18.01 7.29
C THR A 103 -16.42 -17.85 6.42
N LYS A 104 -16.60 -17.37 5.19
CA LYS A 104 -15.56 -17.20 4.15
C LYS A 104 -14.41 -16.31 4.61
N THR A 105 -13.56 -16.79 5.50
CA THR A 105 -12.18 -16.36 5.59
C THR A 105 -11.51 -17.07 4.42
N GLY A 106 -11.13 -16.32 3.39
CA GLY A 106 -10.50 -16.86 2.19
C GLY A 106 -9.38 -17.83 2.61
N SER A 107 -9.38 -19.02 1.99
CA SER A 107 -8.44 -20.13 2.25
C SER A 107 -7.02 -19.63 2.53
N LEU A 108 -6.67 -19.48 3.82
CA LEU A 108 -5.34 -19.07 4.29
C LEU A 108 -4.27 -20.15 4.01
N LEU A 109 -4.70 -21.31 3.49
CA LEU A 109 -3.81 -22.35 2.98
C LEU A 109 -3.28 -22.04 1.57
N ASP A 110 -3.85 -21.05 0.88
CA ASP A 110 -3.35 -20.51 -0.39
C ASP A 110 -3.03 -19.01 -0.25
N ASP A 111 -2.21 -18.67 0.74
CA ASP A 111 -1.65 -17.32 0.98
C ASP A 111 -0.88 -16.74 -0.23
N ARG A 112 -0.69 -17.54 -1.28
CA ARG A 112 -0.05 -17.15 -2.53
C ARG A 112 -0.87 -16.14 -3.35
N SER A 113 -2.19 -16.05 -3.13
CA SER A 113 -3.08 -15.20 -3.92
C SER A 113 -3.62 -13.98 -3.19
N VAL A 114 -3.35 -13.84 -1.89
CA VAL A 114 -3.94 -12.78 -1.07
C VAL A 114 -3.07 -11.53 -1.17
N SER A 115 -3.47 -10.59 -2.02
CA SER A 115 -2.89 -9.25 -2.06
C SER A 115 -3.06 -8.56 -0.70
N ALA A 116 -2.16 -7.64 -0.34
CA ALA A 116 -2.28 -6.81 0.86
C ALA A 116 -3.66 -6.11 0.97
N ASP A 117 -4.34 -5.89 -0.17
CA ASP A 117 -5.72 -5.38 -0.28
C ASP A 117 -6.79 -6.26 0.39
N GLU A 118 -6.66 -7.59 0.31
CA GLU A 118 -7.66 -8.51 0.87
C GLU A 118 -7.54 -8.61 2.40
N ALA A 119 -6.32 -8.44 2.94
CA ALA A 119 -6.09 -8.44 4.37
C ALA A 119 -6.72 -7.21 5.07
N LEU A 120 -6.68 -6.03 4.42
CA LEU A 120 -7.18 -4.78 5.01
C LEU A 120 -8.71 -4.63 4.95
N LYS A 121 -9.38 -5.16 3.92
CA LYS A 121 -10.86 -5.17 3.83
C LYS A 121 -11.55 -5.94 4.96
N SER A 122 -10.82 -6.81 5.67
CA SER A 122 -11.33 -7.54 6.83
C SER A 122 -11.46 -6.70 8.11
N HIS A 123 -10.85 -5.51 8.15
CA HIS A 123 -10.81 -4.65 9.36
C HIS A 123 -11.93 -3.61 9.43
N ASP A 124 -12.70 -3.37 8.35
CA ASP A 124 -13.78 -2.38 8.31
C ASP A 124 -15.18 -2.96 8.61
N LEU A 125 -15.25 -4.15 9.22
CA LEU A 125 -16.52 -4.75 9.67
C LEU A 125 -16.49 -5.09 11.16
N ILE A 126 -16.29 -4.08 12.01
CA ILE A 126 -16.73 -4.11 13.43
C ILE A 126 -17.34 -2.75 13.78
#